data_AF-A0A1Q6T634-F1
#
_entry.id   AF-A0A1Q6T634-F1
#
_cell.length_a   1.000
_cell.length_b   1.000
_cell.length_c   1.000
_cell.angle_alpha   90.00
_cell.angle_beta   90.00
_cell.angle_gamma   90.00
#
_symmetry.space_group_name_H-M   'P 1'
#
loop_
_entity.id
_entity.type
_entity.pdbx_description
1 polymer ?
#
loop_
_entity_poly.entity_id
_entity_poly.type
_entity_poly.pdbx_seq_one_letter_code
_entity_poly.pdbx_strand_id
1 'polypeptide(L)'
;MNEMVIFYVLFSITVVLFILLLLTFFSWERWKTNFRKELAFRPADVSDYTIPRYVYANGSESPEYEPENGRIVGYRIAPNLVINSHIYTGTSLRLCQNYMLRHLLQEKDVLLLEENLNALHSLRAKSGEKPLSFACFWAKKNGFPVIINLEKNQYWTVSDEQKTYPAILKY
;
A
#
# COMPACT_ATOMS: atom_id res chain seq x y z
N MET A 1 -7.10 -46.64 29.05
CA MET A 1 -7.40 -45.25 29.45
C MET A 1 -6.56 -44.23 28.66
N ASN A 2 -5.30 -44.51 28.31
CA ASN A 2 -4.45 -43.59 27.53
C ASN A 2 -4.91 -43.33 26.08
N GLU A 3 -5.40 -44.33 25.35
CA GLU A 3 -5.73 -44.16 23.92
C GLU A 3 -6.91 -43.22 23.67
N MET A 4 -7.97 -43.31 24.49
CA MET A 4 -9.12 -42.41 24.41
C MET A 4 -8.71 -40.96 24.72
N VAL A 5 -7.86 -40.75 25.72
CA VAL A 5 -7.34 -39.41 26.06
C VAL A 5 -6.49 -38.85 24.91
N ILE A 6 -5.61 -39.67 24.33
CA ILE A 6 -4.79 -39.30 23.17
C ILE A 6 -5.67 -38.91 21.97
N PHE A 7 -6.73 -39.67 21.70
CA PHE A 7 -7.68 -39.36 20.63
C PHE A 7 -8.37 -38.01 20.84
N TYR A 8 -8.88 -37.72 22.05
CA TYR A 8 -9.50 -36.43 22.35
C TYR A 8 -8.52 -35.25 22.27
N VAL A 9 -7.26 -35.45 22.68
CA VAL A 9 -6.22 -34.42 22.55
C VAL A 9 -5.88 -34.15 21.07
N LEU A 10 -5.72 -35.19 20.24
CA LEU A 10 -5.47 -35.02 18.81
C LEU A 10 -6.68 -34.39 18.09
N PHE A 11 -7.90 -34.79 18.46
CA PHE A 11 -9.12 -34.22 17.92
C PHE A 11 -9.28 -32.74 18.29
N SER A 12 -8.99 -32.36 19.54
CA SER A 12 -9.07 -30.95 19.95
C SER A 12 -8.00 -30.09 19.26
N ILE A 13 -6.77 -30.59 19.11
CA ILE A 13 -5.70 -29.88 18.37
C ILE A 13 -6.10 -29.68 16.91
N THR A 14 -6.64 -30.72 16.25
CA THR A 14 -7.05 -30.62 14.83
C THR A 14 -8.21 -29.65 14.63
N VAL A 15 -9.19 -29.64 15.54
CA VAL A 15 -10.29 -28.65 15.52
C VAL A 15 -9.75 -27.22 15.70
N VAL A 16 -8.84 -27.00 16.64
CA VAL A 16 -8.23 -25.67 16.86
C VAL A 16 -7.43 -25.21 15.65
N LEU A 17 -6.60 -26.09 15.06
CA LEU A 17 -5.85 -25.79 13.83
C LEU A 17 -6.78 -25.48 12.65
N PHE A 18 -7.88 -26.21 12.52
CA PHE A 18 -8.88 -25.97 11.48
C PHE A 18 -9.56 -24.60 11.64
N ILE A 19 -9.92 -24.22 12.87
CA ILE A 19 -10.49 -22.89 13.17
C ILE A 19 -9.48 -21.79 12.85
N LEU A 20 -8.21 -21.93 13.26
CA LEU A 20 -7.16 -20.97 12.94
C LEU A 20 -6.95 -20.83 11.42
N LEU A 21 -7.01 -21.95 10.70
CA LEU A 21 -6.90 -21.97 9.24
C LEU A 21 -8.09 -21.24 8.58
N LEU A 22 -9.32 -21.46 9.06
CA LEU A 22 -10.49 -20.71 8.59
C LEU A 22 -10.37 -19.21 8.87
N LEU A 23 -9.95 -18.81 10.08
CA LEU A 23 -9.80 -17.40 10.45
C LEU A 23 -8.75 -16.70 9.57
N THR A 24 -7.62 -17.35 9.33
CA THR A 24 -6.57 -16.81 8.44
C THR A 24 -7.05 -16.73 6.99
N PHE A 25 -7.78 -17.73 6.49
CA PHE A 25 -8.34 -17.72 5.14
C PHE A 25 -9.39 -16.61 4.93
N PHE A 26 -10.36 -16.47 5.84
CA PHE A 26 -11.38 -15.41 5.73
C PHE A 26 -10.80 -14.02 5.90
N SER A 27 -9.81 -13.85 6.78
CA SER A 27 -9.07 -12.60 6.93
C SER A 27 -8.37 -12.22 5.62
N TRP A 28 -7.72 -13.19 4.97
CA TRP A 28 -7.05 -12.98 3.69
C TRP A 28 -8.00 -12.58 2.56
N GLU A 29 -9.14 -13.28 2.39
CA GLU A 29 -10.11 -12.96 1.34
C GLU A 29 -10.78 -11.59 1.57
N ARG A 30 -11.06 -11.24 2.83
CA ARG A 30 -11.57 -9.90 3.19
C ARG A 30 -10.55 -8.82 2.90
N TRP A 31 -9.29 -9.05 3.22
CA TRP A 31 -8.21 -8.11 2.91
C TRP A 31 -8.07 -7.91 1.39
N LYS A 32 -8.05 -8.99 0.62
CA LYS A 32 -7.94 -8.97 -0.84
C LYS A 32 -9.11 -8.24 -1.52
N THR A 33 -10.33 -8.44 -1.03
CA THR A 33 -11.52 -7.75 -1.56
C THR A 33 -11.50 -6.27 -1.25
N ASN A 34 -11.14 -5.88 -0.02
CA ASN A 34 -10.98 -4.47 0.33
C ASN A 34 -9.85 -3.82 -0.48
N PHE A 35 -8.67 -4.44 -0.53
CA PHE A 35 -7.53 -3.98 -1.34
C PHE A 35 -7.91 -3.69 -2.79
N ARG A 36 -8.68 -4.59 -3.42
CA ARG A 36 -9.18 -4.38 -4.79
C ARG A 36 -10.15 -3.22 -4.89
N LYS A 37 -11.00 -2.98 -3.89
CA LYS A 37 -11.94 -1.86 -3.88
C LYS A 37 -11.21 -0.52 -3.72
N GLU A 38 -10.20 -0.46 -2.85
CA GLU A 38 -9.40 0.76 -2.66
C GLU A 38 -8.71 1.16 -3.95
N LEU A 39 -8.04 0.21 -4.61
CA LEU A 39 -7.29 0.45 -5.85
C LEU A 39 -8.14 0.44 -7.13
N ALA A 40 -9.42 0.10 -7.04
CA ALA A 40 -10.36 0.29 -8.15
C ALA A 40 -10.74 1.76 -8.35
N PHE A 41 -10.57 2.60 -7.32
CA PHE A 41 -10.72 4.03 -7.45
C PHE A 41 -9.66 4.58 -8.41
N ARG A 42 -10.10 5.32 -9.43
CA ARG A 42 -9.21 5.98 -10.40
C ARG A 42 -9.53 7.47 -10.44
N PRO A 43 -8.76 8.30 -9.73
CA PRO A 43 -8.91 9.74 -9.84
C PRO A 43 -8.53 10.16 -11.26
N ALA A 44 -9.31 11.08 -11.84
CA ALA A 44 -9.01 11.63 -13.16
C ALA A 44 -7.74 12.50 -13.11
N ASP A 45 -7.11 12.71 -14.26
CA ASP A 45 -6.07 13.72 -14.38
C ASP A 45 -6.69 15.11 -14.24
N VAL A 46 -5.95 16.01 -13.59
CA VAL A 46 -6.45 17.34 -13.26
C VAL A 46 -5.51 18.39 -13.85
N SER A 47 -6.05 19.30 -14.67
CA SER A 47 -5.27 20.35 -15.32
C SER A 47 -5.01 21.57 -14.43
N ASP A 48 -5.81 21.76 -13.37
CA ASP A 48 -5.76 22.92 -12.49
C ASP A 48 -4.91 22.71 -11.22
N TYR A 49 -4.02 21.71 -11.24
CA TYR A 49 -3.21 21.37 -10.07
C TYR A 49 -2.23 22.50 -9.75
N THR A 50 -2.54 23.25 -8.69
CA THR A 50 -1.71 24.33 -8.15
C THR A 50 -1.11 23.96 -6.80
N ILE A 51 -1.84 23.18 -6.01
CA ILE A 51 -1.47 22.76 -4.66
C ILE A 51 -1.86 21.30 -4.39
N PRO A 52 -1.16 20.60 -3.47
CA PRO A 52 -1.49 19.24 -3.06
C PRO A 52 -2.90 19.11 -2.49
N ARG A 53 -3.58 17.99 -2.78
CA ARG A 53 -4.98 17.74 -2.37
C ARG A 53 -5.17 16.37 -1.73
N TYR A 54 -6.08 16.28 -0.78
CA TYR A 54 -6.68 15.03 -0.33
C TYR A 54 -7.60 14.49 -1.42
N VAL A 55 -7.61 13.18 -1.60
CA VAL A 55 -8.52 12.49 -2.50
C VAL A 55 -9.38 11.55 -1.66
N TYR A 56 -10.70 11.77 -1.69
CA TYR A 56 -11.66 11.07 -0.85
C TYR A 56 -12.36 9.93 -1.58
N ALA A 57 -12.87 8.96 -0.82
CA ALA A 57 -13.58 7.80 -1.35
C ALA A 57 -14.85 8.16 -2.16
N ASN A 58 -15.45 9.33 -1.89
CA ASN A 58 -16.58 9.86 -2.65
C ASN A 58 -16.17 10.50 -3.99
N GLY A 59 -14.87 10.55 -4.31
CA GLY A 59 -14.31 11.15 -5.53
C GLY A 59 -14.05 12.66 -5.44
N SER A 60 -14.40 13.30 -4.32
CA SER A 60 -14.04 14.71 -4.09
C SER A 60 -12.56 14.87 -3.80
N GLU A 61 -12.03 16.06 -4.11
CA GLU A 61 -10.68 16.45 -3.76
C GLU A 61 -10.69 17.82 -3.09
N SER A 62 -9.93 17.97 -2.01
CA SER A 62 -9.81 19.23 -1.29
C SER A 62 -8.37 19.49 -0.88
N PRO A 63 -7.88 20.74 -0.92
CA PRO A 63 -6.58 21.08 -0.31
C PRO A 63 -6.61 21.08 1.22
N GLU A 64 -7.81 21.10 1.82
CA GLU A 64 -8.01 21.10 3.27
C GLU A 64 -8.57 19.75 3.73
N TYR A 65 -8.32 19.43 5.01
CA TYR A 65 -8.78 18.18 5.58
C TYR A 65 -10.26 18.29 5.98
N GLU A 66 -11.11 17.71 5.13
CA GLU A 66 -12.57 17.69 5.26
C GLU A 66 -13.07 16.26 5.58
N PRO A 67 -13.22 15.88 6.86
CA PRO A 67 -13.65 14.54 7.24
C PRO A 67 -15.09 14.22 6.80
N GLU A 68 -15.93 15.22 6.56
CA GLU A 68 -17.27 15.07 6.00
C GLU A 68 -17.31 14.38 4.62
N ASN A 69 -16.22 14.48 3.83
CA ASN A 69 -16.08 13.79 2.55
C ASN A 69 -15.76 12.28 2.70
N GLY A 70 -15.62 11.83 3.95
CA GLY A 70 -15.37 10.44 4.30
C GLY A 70 -13.88 10.11 4.33
N ARG A 71 -13.56 8.87 3.95
CA ARG A 71 -12.20 8.34 4.08
C ARG A 71 -11.29 8.86 2.96
N ILE A 72 -10.07 9.28 3.33
CA ILE A 72 -9.00 9.58 2.38
C ILE A 72 -8.54 8.28 1.71
N VAL A 73 -8.60 8.23 0.38
CA VAL A 73 -8.09 7.12 -0.42
C VAL A 73 -6.71 7.44 -1.01
N GLY A 74 -6.37 8.71 -1.16
CA GLY A 74 -5.06 9.10 -1.66
C GLY A 74 -4.74 10.57 -1.49
N TYR A 75 -3.56 10.93 -1.99
CA TYR A 75 -3.00 12.26 -1.96
C TYR A 75 -2.55 12.64 -3.36
N ARG A 76 -3.17 13.68 -3.94
CA ARG A 76 -2.74 14.24 -5.21
C ARG A 76 -1.55 15.15 -4.95
N ILE A 77 -0.41 14.81 -5.56
CA ILE A 77 0.85 15.55 -5.43
C ILE A 77 1.36 16.08 -6.77
N ALA A 78 0.76 15.65 -7.89
CA ALA A 78 0.97 16.22 -9.22
C ALA A 78 -0.33 16.08 -10.05
N PRO A 79 -0.45 16.76 -11.21
CA PRO A 79 -1.60 16.66 -12.11
C PRO A 79 -2.05 15.23 -12.43
N ASN A 80 -1.07 14.33 -12.60
CA ASN A 80 -1.21 12.94 -13.03
C ASN A 80 -0.67 11.94 -11.99
N LEU A 81 -0.44 12.39 -10.75
CA LEU A 81 0.11 11.55 -9.69
C LEU A 81 -0.72 11.68 -8.42
N VAL A 82 -1.45 10.60 -8.12
CA VAL A 82 -2.13 10.40 -6.85
C VAL A 82 -1.52 9.20 -6.16
N ILE A 83 -0.98 9.42 -4.97
CA ILE A 83 -0.40 8.39 -4.12
C ILE A 83 -1.49 7.79 -3.24
N ASN A 84 -1.60 6.47 -3.20
CA ASN A 84 -2.51 5.78 -2.28
C ASN A 84 -2.19 6.15 -0.82
N SER A 85 -3.23 6.42 -0.02
CA SER A 85 -3.05 6.79 1.38
C SER A 85 -2.45 5.64 2.19
N HIS A 86 -2.73 4.40 1.80
CA HIS A 86 -2.21 3.20 2.44
C HIS A 86 -0.81 2.83 1.93
N ILE A 87 0.08 2.58 2.87
CA ILE A 87 1.45 2.10 2.61
C ILE A 87 1.50 0.62 2.95
N TYR A 88 1.80 -0.21 1.96
CA TYR A 88 1.82 -1.66 2.14
C TYR A 88 3.19 -2.11 2.67
N THR A 89 3.32 -2.18 3.99
CA THR A 89 4.53 -2.65 4.68
C THR A 89 4.70 -4.17 4.58
N GLY A 90 5.95 -4.67 4.63
CA GLY A 90 6.19 -6.11 4.65
C GLY A 90 6.08 -6.79 3.28
N THR A 91 6.10 -6.02 2.19
CA THR A 91 5.93 -6.56 0.84
C THR A 91 7.25 -7.16 0.35
N SER A 92 7.27 -8.46 0.05
CA SER A 92 8.38 -9.14 -0.64
C SER A 92 8.08 -9.30 -2.13
N LEU A 93 9.09 -9.58 -2.96
CA LEU A 93 8.90 -9.81 -4.41
C LEU A 93 7.83 -10.89 -4.69
N ARG A 94 7.85 -11.99 -3.93
CA ARG A 94 6.92 -13.11 -4.07
C ARG A 94 5.48 -12.77 -3.64
N LEU A 95 5.34 -11.88 -2.66
CA LEU A 95 4.04 -11.43 -2.14
C LEU A 95 3.52 -10.19 -2.86
N CYS A 96 4.36 -9.52 -3.65
CA CYS A 96 3.98 -8.42 -4.52
C CYS A 96 3.04 -8.97 -5.58
N GLN A 97 1.74 -8.91 -5.29
CA GLN A 97 0.72 -9.48 -6.18
C GLN A 97 0.87 -8.85 -7.57
N ASN A 98 0.60 -9.62 -8.63
CA ASN A 98 0.59 -9.12 -10.01
C ASN A 98 -0.16 -7.79 -10.19
N TYR A 99 -1.13 -7.54 -9.31
CA TYR A 99 -1.83 -6.28 -9.21
C TYR A 99 -0.95 -5.12 -8.70
N MET A 100 -0.26 -5.24 -7.56
CA MET A 100 0.65 -4.21 -7.05
C MET A 100 1.71 -3.82 -8.09
N LEU A 101 2.29 -4.79 -8.81
CA LEU A 101 3.28 -4.56 -9.86
C LEU A 101 2.78 -3.66 -11.01
N ARG A 102 1.47 -3.52 -11.19
CA ARG A 102 0.87 -2.60 -12.18
C ARG A 102 0.73 -1.18 -11.65
N HIS A 103 0.66 -1.02 -10.34
CA HIS A 103 0.42 0.24 -9.63
C HIS A 103 1.67 0.79 -8.92
N LEU A 104 2.81 0.11 -9.02
CA LEU A 104 4.08 0.66 -8.56
C LEU A 104 4.42 1.95 -9.33
N LEU A 105 5.06 2.88 -8.62
CA LEU A 105 5.57 4.12 -9.18
C LEU A 105 6.57 3.84 -10.30
N GLN A 106 6.46 4.57 -11.41
CA GLN A 106 7.47 4.57 -12.47
C GLN A 106 8.56 5.59 -12.15
N GLU A 107 9.71 5.51 -12.83
CA GLU A 107 10.83 6.44 -12.64
C GLU A 107 10.42 7.92 -12.68
N LYS A 108 9.57 8.31 -13.64
CA LYS A 108 9.01 9.68 -13.69
C LYS A 108 8.15 10.05 -12.48
N ASP A 109 7.39 9.08 -11.94
CA ASP A 109 6.51 9.31 -10.80
C ASP A 109 7.32 9.44 -9.51
N VAL A 110 8.46 8.75 -9.44
CA VAL A 110 9.41 8.83 -8.32
C VAL A 110 10.03 10.21 -8.25
N LEU A 111 10.45 10.78 -9.38
CA LEU A 111 10.98 12.14 -9.44
C LEU A 111 9.92 13.16 -8.96
N LEU A 112 8.68 13.04 -9.45
CA LEU A 112 7.57 13.90 -9.00
C LEU A 112 7.27 13.71 -7.49
N LEU A 113 7.36 12.48 -6.98
CA LEU A 113 7.21 12.19 -5.56
C LEU A 113 8.32 12.84 -4.73
N GLU A 114 9.57 12.76 -5.20
CA GLU A 114 10.74 13.35 -4.53
C GLU A 114 10.60 14.88 -4.44
N GLU A 115 10.25 15.53 -5.55
CA GLU A 115 9.99 16.98 -5.62
C GLU A 115 8.87 17.42 -4.67
N ASN A 116 7.84 16.58 -4.49
CA ASN A 116 6.64 16.90 -3.70
C ASN A 116 6.57 16.17 -2.35
N LEU A 117 7.69 15.62 -1.87
CA LEU A 117 7.70 14.78 -0.67
C LEU A 117 7.27 15.54 0.58
N ASN A 118 7.74 16.78 0.73
CA ASN A 118 7.36 17.65 1.85
C ASN A 118 5.87 18.02 1.83
N ALA A 119 5.31 18.21 0.64
CA ALA A 119 3.89 18.45 0.44
C ALA A 119 3.07 17.23 0.89
N LEU A 120 3.47 16.03 0.48
CA LEU A 120 2.84 14.78 0.89
C LEU A 120 2.90 14.60 2.42
N HIS A 121 4.06 14.83 3.03
CA HIS A 121 4.22 14.75 4.48
C HIS A 121 3.31 15.74 5.22
N SER A 122 3.17 16.96 4.68
CA SER A 122 2.29 17.98 5.25
C SER A 122 0.81 17.57 5.19
N LEU A 123 0.36 17.01 4.06
CA LEU A 123 -1.01 16.49 3.92
C LEU A 123 -1.28 15.35 4.92
N ARG A 124 -0.36 14.38 4.99
CA ARG A 124 -0.46 13.23 5.90
C ARG A 124 -0.51 13.68 7.37
N ALA A 125 0.37 14.59 7.76
CA ALA A 125 0.41 15.11 9.13
C ALA A 125 -0.89 15.81 9.55
N LYS A 126 -1.48 16.61 8.65
CA LYS A 126 -2.77 17.29 8.86
C LYS A 126 -3.94 16.31 9.04
N SER A 127 -3.93 15.15 8.37
CA SER A 127 -4.93 14.10 8.58
C SER A 127 -4.60 13.17 9.76
N GLY A 128 -3.57 13.49 10.57
CA GLY A 128 -3.12 12.67 11.70
C GLY A 128 -2.31 11.43 11.29
N GLU A 129 -1.97 11.28 10.00
CA GLU A 129 -1.13 10.19 9.52
C GLU A 129 0.36 10.51 9.71
N LYS A 130 1.15 9.46 9.93
CA LYS A 130 2.60 9.61 10.02
C LYS A 130 3.20 9.96 8.64
N PRO A 131 4.26 10.80 8.60
CA PRO A 131 5.09 10.98 7.41
C PRO A 131 5.62 9.65 6.87
N LEU A 132 6.07 9.63 5.62
CA LEU A 132 6.73 8.46 5.06
C LEU A 132 8.11 8.33 5.74
N SER A 133 8.23 7.41 6.68
CA SER A 133 9.47 7.18 7.43
C SER A 133 10.48 6.29 6.70
N PHE A 134 10.20 5.95 5.44
CA PHE A 134 10.95 4.93 4.71
C PHE A 134 11.72 5.56 3.57
N ALA A 135 13.05 5.51 3.66
CA ALA A 135 13.92 5.85 2.55
C ALA A 135 13.84 4.83 1.41
N CYS A 136 13.45 3.58 1.71
CA CYS A 136 13.46 2.46 0.78
C CYS A 136 12.05 1.94 0.48
N PHE A 137 11.62 1.92 -0.79
CA PHE A 137 10.33 1.36 -1.20
C PHE A 137 10.35 0.74 -2.60
N TRP A 138 9.30 -0.03 -2.92
CA TRP A 138 9.11 -0.66 -4.23
C TRP A 138 8.69 0.35 -5.31
N ALA A 139 9.31 0.25 -6.48
CA ALA A 139 8.95 0.99 -7.69
C ALA A 139 9.18 0.13 -8.94
N LYS A 140 8.96 0.72 -10.12
CA LYS A 140 9.11 0.08 -11.42
C LYS A 140 10.06 0.86 -12.31
N LYS A 141 11.11 0.20 -12.79
CA LYS A 141 12.08 0.75 -13.75
C LYS A 141 12.20 -0.18 -14.95
N ASN A 142 12.02 0.37 -16.16
CA ASN A 142 12.08 -0.39 -17.42
C ASN A 142 11.20 -1.66 -17.45
N GLY A 143 10.04 -1.64 -16.78
CA GLY A 143 9.15 -2.80 -16.73
C GLY A 143 9.38 -3.74 -15.54
N PHE A 144 10.50 -3.61 -14.83
CA PHE A 144 10.87 -4.51 -13.74
C PHE A 144 10.69 -3.85 -12.37
N PRO A 145 10.29 -4.62 -11.34
CA PRO A 145 10.26 -4.11 -9.97
C PRO A 145 11.68 -3.85 -9.46
N VAL A 146 11.87 -2.71 -8.80
CA VAL A 146 13.13 -2.28 -8.19
C VAL A 146 12.85 -1.74 -6.79
N ILE A 147 13.88 -1.72 -5.94
CA ILE A 147 13.85 -0.98 -4.69
C ILE A 147 14.55 0.36 -4.91
N ILE A 148 13.87 1.44 -4.55
CA ILE A 148 14.42 2.79 -4.57
C ILE A 148 14.85 3.13 -3.16
N ASN A 149 16.06 3.66 -3.01
CA ASN A 149 16.52 4.34 -1.82
C ASN A 149 16.62 5.84 -2.13
N LEU A 150 15.66 6.63 -1.64
CA LEU A 150 15.63 8.08 -1.85
C LEU A 150 16.81 8.80 -1.19
N GLU A 151 17.22 8.39 0.02
CA GLU A 151 18.34 9.04 0.74
C GLU A 151 19.66 8.93 -0.02
N LYS A 152 19.89 7.78 -0.67
CA LYS A 152 21.13 7.52 -1.42
C LYS A 152 21.01 7.81 -2.91
N ASN A 153 19.82 8.20 -3.37
CA ASN A 153 19.47 8.28 -4.79
C ASN A 153 19.89 7.03 -5.58
N GLN A 154 19.54 5.85 -5.06
CA GLN A 154 19.96 4.56 -5.61
C GLN A 154 18.77 3.67 -5.97
N TYR A 155 18.96 2.91 -7.04
CA TYR A 155 18.03 1.87 -7.47
C TYR A 155 18.72 0.53 -7.30
N TRP A 156 18.13 -0.35 -6.50
CA TRP A 156 18.60 -1.72 -6.34
C TRP A 156 17.73 -2.65 -7.16
N THR A 157 18.38 -3.44 -8.01
CA THR A 157 17.74 -4.60 -8.61
C THR A 157 17.37 -5.58 -7.50
N VAL A 158 16.19 -6.16 -7.62
CA VAL A 158 15.68 -7.08 -6.63
C VAL A 158 16.33 -8.43 -6.93
N SER A 159 17.26 -8.86 -6.08
CA SER A 159 17.67 -10.27 -6.03
C SER A 159 16.60 -11.05 -5.24
N ASP A 160 16.57 -12.38 -5.39
CA ASP A 160 15.62 -13.29 -4.70
C ASP A 160 15.69 -13.26 -3.15
N GLU A 161 16.41 -12.30 -2.57
CA GLU A 161 16.41 -12.07 -1.13
C GLU A 161 15.00 -11.72 -0.64
N GLN A 162 14.57 -12.41 0.42
CA GLN A 162 13.29 -12.23 1.12
C GLN A 162 13.20 -10.89 1.88
N LYS A 163 13.87 -9.84 1.39
CA LYS A 163 13.76 -8.52 1.98
C LYS A 163 12.38 -7.96 1.71
N THR A 164 11.78 -7.44 2.76
CA THR A 164 10.47 -6.80 2.69
C THR A 164 10.65 -5.29 2.72
N TYR A 165 10.02 -4.62 1.79
CA TYR A 165 10.02 -3.17 1.70
C TYR A 165 8.58 -2.65 1.62
N PRO A 166 8.29 -1.44 2.09
CA PRO A 166 7.01 -0.80 1.86
C PRO A 166 6.77 -0.59 0.37
N ALA A 167 5.51 -0.70 -0.06
CA ALA A 167 5.10 -0.31 -1.41
C ALA A 167 4.22 0.93 -1.35
N ILE A 168 4.60 1.93 -2.14
CA ILE A 168 3.81 3.11 -2.42
C ILE A 168 3.15 2.90 -3.78
N LEU A 169 1.82 2.94 -3.81
CA LEU A 169 1.06 2.69 -5.02
C LEU A 169 0.52 4.01 -5.57
N LYS A 170 0.46 4.12 -6.90
CA LYS A 170 -0.28 5.16 -7.59
C LYS A 170 -1.62 4.65 -8.11
N TYR A 171 -2.58 5.55 -8.21
CA TYR A 171 -3.85 5.30 -8.90
C TYR A 171 -3.74 5.55 -10.41
#